data_AF-A0AA43S5R0-F1
#
_entry.id   AF-A0AA43S5R0-F1
#
_cell.length_a   1.000
_cell.length_b   1.000
_cell.length_c   1.000
_cell.angle_alpha   90.00
_cell.angle_beta   90.00
_cell.angle_gamma   90.00
#
_symmetry.space_group_name_H-M   'P 1'
#
loop_
_entity.id
_entity.type
_entity.pdbx_description
1 polymer ?
#
loop_
_entity_poly.entity_id
_entity_poly.type
_entity_poly.pdbx_seq_one_letter_code
_entity_poly.pdbx_strand_id
1 'polypeptide(L)'
;MNSPIPITETPKWLQEINASNINSIQFDIKQILKDSLFYPSAGYDGNPIKYFAGSVHSFIYIDYSVERDWLLKNFKYKIIARRAVTEKELAPNGWDRSFDKSLGNPEKFIEIIAKPYCEWIIFQIGELKLSLLYMCADGVATYQALYVKNAIAPKVLAFIQPGTIHGNWTDFTNPQSILAKIVNSNPGGLPEYLINGGFYQRKGDRLLHKQPCWPNYEQLVATLMKTPLFDNLYARLFRGKIVLWKESSDVGDAADLLKAPSEVHEKYLINNRKHLKVKQWHNLYSLMTNGEKLSFIPNPLIFEHCVGAKGISKEDTFGWHLNWAKRHKKLDIVQNYLEKLSENDWEH
;
A
#
# COMPACT_ATOMS: atom_id res chain seq x y z
N MET A 1 -6.07 0.25 23.99
CA MET A 1 -5.96 -0.05 22.55
C MET A 1 -4.62 -0.72 22.33
N ASN A 2 -4.57 -1.84 21.59
CA ASN A 2 -3.32 -2.55 21.32
C ASN A 2 -2.90 -2.25 19.88
N SER A 3 -2.23 -1.11 19.67
CA SER A 3 -1.67 -0.80 18.36
C SER A 3 -0.46 -1.72 18.10
N PRO A 4 -0.27 -2.22 16.86
CA PRO A 4 0.87 -3.06 16.52
C PRO A 4 2.19 -2.27 16.40
N ILE A 5 2.16 -0.95 16.53
CA ILE A 5 3.32 -0.06 16.48
C ILE A 5 3.32 0.89 17.70
N PRO A 6 4.47 1.51 18.07
CA PRO A 6 4.58 2.31 19.29
C PRO A 6 3.54 3.44 19.38
N ILE A 7 2.91 3.54 20.56
CA ILE A 7 1.97 4.61 20.91
C ILE A 7 2.71 5.95 21.03
N THR A 8 2.04 7.02 20.64
CA THR A 8 2.56 8.39 20.65
C THR A 8 1.59 9.32 21.36
N GLU A 9 2.10 10.38 21.97
CA GLU A 9 1.26 11.41 22.57
C GLU A 9 0.44 12.15 21.51
N THR A 10 -0.77 12.57 21.87
CA THR A 10 -1.62 13.39 21.01
C THR A 10 -0.93 14.73 20.73
N PRO A 11 -0.70 15.11 19.45
CA PRO A 11 -0.02 16.34 19.10
C PRO A 11 -0.71 17.59 19.69
N LYS A 12 0.08 18.56 20.18
CA LYS A 12 -0.44 19.81 20.79
C LYS A 12 -1.42 20.55 19.88
N TRP A 13 -1.08 20.70 18.60
CA TRP A 13 -1.95 21.35 17.61
C TRP A 13 -3.33 20.70 17.54
N LEU A 14 -3.41 19.38 17.68
CA LEU A 14 -4.66 18.64 17.62
C LEU A 14 -5.47 18.83 18.90
N GLN A 15 -4.82 18.90 20.06
CA GLN A 15 -5.47 19.14 21.34
C GLN A 15 -6.20 20.48 21.39
N GLU A 16 -5.67 21.51 20.74
CA GLU A 16 -6.21 22.88 20.77
C GLU A 16 -7.47 23.07 19.89
N ILE A 17 -7.68 22.22 18.87
CA ILE A 17 -8.77 22.40 17.91
C ILE A 17 -10.14 22.02 18.47
N ASN A 18 -11.14 22.88 18.36
CA ASN A 18 -12.51 22.60 18.80
C ASN A 18 -13.52 23.29 17.89
N ALA A 19 -14.81 23.08 18.17
CA ALA A 19 -15.88 23.62 17.34
C ALA A 19 -15.85 25.16 17.19
N SER A 20 -15.32 25.88 18.19
CA SER A 20 -15.27 27.35 18.18
C SER A 20 -14.11 27.92 17.35
N ASN A 21 -13.01 27.18 17.15
CA ASN A 21 -11.81 27.68 16.47
C ASN A 21 -11.46 26.97 15.16
N ILE A 22 -12.13 25.88 14.79
CA ILE A 22 -11.81 25.10 13.58
C ILE A 22 -11.77 25.94 12.30
N ASN A 23 -12.62 26.97 12.19
CA ASN A 23 -12.71 27.85 11.02
C ASN A 23 -11.70 28.99 11.03
N SER A 24 -11.14 29.35 12.19
CA SER A 24 -10.16 30.44 12.33
C SER A 24 -8.72 29.92 12.45
N ILE A 25 -8.53 28.67 12.87
CA ILE A 25 -7.21 28.06 12.94
C ILE A 25 -6.65 27.81 11.53
N GLN A 26 -5.38 28.14 11.36
CA GLN A 26 -4.66 27.89 10.13
C GLN A 26 -4.58 26.38 9.86
N PHE A 27 -4.88 25.99 8.61
CA PHE A 27 -4.64 24.62 8.16
C PHE A 27 -3.16 24.43 7.83
N ASP A 28 -2.40 23.86 8.77
CA ASP A 28 -1.00 23.50 8.54
C ASP A 28 -0.91 22.09 7.95
N ILE A 29 -0.82 22.00 6.62
CA ILE A 29 -0.71 20.73 5.91
C ILE A 29 0.48 19.90 6.38
N LYS A 30 1.60 20.50 6.79
CA LYS A 30 2.78 19.72 7.23
C LYS A 30 2.50 19.01 8.55
N GLN A 31 1.77 19.63 9.47
CA GLN A 31 1.34 19.01 10.72
C GLN A 31 0.33 17.88 10.49
N ILE A 32 -0.55 18.04 9.50
CA ILE A 32 -1.53 17.03 9.09
C ILE A 32 -0.85 15.79 8.50
N LEU A 33 0.19 15.99 7.67
CA LEU A 33 0.88 14.90 6.95
C LEU A 33 1.96 14.20 7.78
N LYS A 34 2.58 14.91 8.73
CA LYS A 34 3.63 14.32 9.57
C LYS A 34 3.06 13.17 10.41
N ASP A 35 3.78 12.05 10.42
CA ASP A 35 3.44 10.84 11.16
C ASP A 35 2.03 10.29 10.87
N SER A 36 1.47 10.63 9.70
CA SER A 36 0.12 10.27 9.31
C SER A 36 0.01 8.84 8.78
N LEU A 37 -1.23 8.38 8.60
CA LEU A 37 -1.53 7.21 7.78
C LEU A 37 -2.18 7.67 6.47
N PHE A 38 -1.61 7.27 5.35
CA PHE A 38 -2.19 7.49 4.02
C PHE A 38 -2.89 6.23 3.52
N TYR A 39 -4.16 6.36 3.16
CA TYR A 39 -4.96 5.25 2.65
C TYR A 39 -5.69 5.66 1.36
N PRO A 40 -5.12 5.32 0.18
CA PRO A 40 -5.83 5.47 -1.07
C PRO A 40 -6.86 4.35 -1.24
N SER A 41 -8.03 4.72 -1.77
CA SER A 41 -9.22 3.86 -1.87
C SER A 41 -9.69 3.34 -0.51
N ALA A 42 -9.80 4.27 0.44
CA ALA A 42 -10.17 3.95 1.80
C ALA A 42 -11.65 3.53 1.93
N GLY A 43 -12.51 3.96 1.01
CA GLY A 43 -13.96 3.93 1.16
C GLY A 43 -14.36 4.31 2.58
N TYR A 44 -15.00 3.38 3.29
CA TYR A 44 -15.46 3.56 4.66
C TYR A 44 -14.72 2.69 5.67
N ASP A 45 -13.52 2.25 5.33
CA ASP A 45 -12.81 1.26 6.12
C ASP A 45 -12.25 1.85 7.42
N GLY A 46 -12.90 1.49 8.53
CA GLY A 46 -12.47 1.86 9.88
C GLY A 46 -11.31 1.02 10.44
N ASN A 47 -10.79 0.00 9.73
CA ASN A 47 -9.73 -0.86 10.26
C ASN A 47 -8.43 -0.10 10.57
N PRO A 48 -7.92 0.82 9.72
CA PRO A 48 -6.74 1.59 10.07
C PRO A 48 -6.92 2.42 11.34
N ILE A 49 -8.03 3.16 11.49
CA ILE A 49 -8.33 3.90 12.73
C ILE A 49 -8.39 2.94 13.93
N LYS A 50 -9.09 1.80 13.80
CA LYS A 50 -9.21 0.79 14.87
C LYS A 50 -7.85 0.28 15.35
N TYR A 51 -6.89 0.07 14.45
CA TYR A 51 -5.59 -0.54 14.79
C TYR A 51 -4.49 0.47 15.09
N PHE A 52 -4.57 1.68 14.57
CA PHE A 52 -3.51 2.69 14.70
C PHE A 52 -3.87 3.88 15.58
N ALA A 53 -5.12 4.02 16.03
CA ALA A 53 -5.47 5.06 17.01
C ALA A 53 -4.56 4.97 18.25
N GLY A 54 -3.88 6.08 18.55
CA GLY A 54 -2.87 6.20 19.60
C GLY A 54 -1.44 6.18 19.08
N SER A 55 -1.14 5.45 18.01
CA SER A 55 0.18 5.45 17.35
C SER A 55 0.24 6.34 16.11
N VAL A 56 -0.94 6.66 15.56
CA VAL A 56 -1.20 7.63 14.50
C VAL A 56 -2.37 8.49 14.95
N HIS A 57 -2.21 9.81 14.83
CA HIS A 57 -3.22 10.81 15.21
C HIS A 57 -3.83 11.55 14.02
N SER A 58 -3.25 11.40 12.81
CA SER A 58 -3.75 12.00 11.57
C SER A 58 -3.91 10.93 10.49
N PHE A 59 -5.15 10.79 9.99
CA PHE A 59 -5.52 9.82 8.96
C PHE A 59 -5.90 10.57 7.69
N ILE A 60 -5.29 10.19 6.57
CA ILE A 60 -5.52 10.79 5.26
C ILE A 60 -6.18 9.73 4.37
N TYR A 61 -7.51 9.84 4.22
CA TYR A 61 -8.33 8.86 3.51
C TYR A 61 -8.78 9.42 2.18
N ILE A 62 -8.52 8.68 1.11
CA ILE A 62 -8.84 9.11 -0.25
C ILE A 62 -9.79 8.10 -0.88
N ASP A 63 -10.93 8.55 -1.40
CA ASP A 63 -11.80 7.72 -2.23
C ASP A 63 -12.75 8.58 -3.08
N TYR A 64 -12.62 8.49 -4.40
CA TYR A 64 -13.42 9.28 -5.34
C TYR A 64 -14.84 8.74 -5.55
N SER A 65 -15.22 7.60 -4.97
CA SER A 65 -16.58 7.03 -5.06
C SER A 65 -17.47 7.39 -3.88
N VAL A 66 -16.92 8.08 -2.87
CA VAL A 66 -17.60 8.35 -1.60
C VAL A 66 -18.16 9.77 -1.55
N GLU A 67 -19.49 9.88 -1.53
CA GLU A 67 -20.17 11.16 -1.37
C GLU A 67 -20.02 11.76 0.04
N ARG A 68 -19.97 13.09 0.12
CA ARG A 68 -19.75 13.84 1.36
C ARG A 68 -20.84 13.57 2.40
N ASP A 69 -22.10 13.65 2.00
CA ASP A 69 -23.23 13.48 2.93
C ASP A 69 -23.30 12.05 3.45
N TRP A 70 -22.95 11.08 2.60
CA TRP A 70 -22.83 9.68 3.02
C TRP A 70 -21.74 9.54 4.07
N LEU A 71 -20.53 10.06 3.82
CA LEU A 71 -19.40 10.01 4.75
C LEU A 71 -19.82 10.51 6.14
N LEU A 72 -20.45 11.69 6.19
CA LEU A 72 -20.84 12.33 7.44
C LEU A 72 -21.96 11.58 8.16
N LYS A 73 -22.96 11.09 7.42
CA LYS A 73 -24.08 10.31 7.97
C LYS A 73 -23.62 9.00 8.60
N ASN A 74 -22.58 8.37 8.06
CA ASN A 74 -22.10 7.06 8.47
C ASN A 74 -20.83 7.12 9.32
N PHE A 75 -20.35 8.31 9.66
CA PHE A 75 -19.18 8.48 10.51
C PHE A 75 -19.50 8.04 11.95
N LYS A 76 -18.80 7.02 12.44
CA LYS A 76 -19.17 6.31 13.68
C LYS A 76 -18.64 6.93 14.97
N TYR A 77 -17.73 7.90 14.84
CA TYR A 77 -17.06 8.49 16.00
C TYR A 77 -17.64 9.85 16.34
N LYS A 78 -17.44 10.26 17.60
CA LYS A 78 -17.87 11.58 18.07
C LYS A 78 -17.06 12.66 17.36
N ILE A 79 -17.69 13.41 16.47
CA ILE A 79 -17.10 14.58 15.82
C ILE A 79 -17.02 15.72 16.85
N ILE A 80 -15.84 16.30 17.01
CA ILE A 80 -15.56 17.45 17.87
C ILE A 80 -15.63 18.75 17.08
N ALA A 81 -15.05 18.73 15.88
CA ALA A 81 -15.07 19.84 14.95
C ALA A 81 -14.88 19.32 13.53
N ARG A 82 -15.35 20.06 12.53
CA ARG A 82 -15.03 19.78 11.14
C ARG A 82 -15.17 21.02 10.29
N ARG A 83 -14.48 21.03 9.14
CA ARG A 83 -14.72 22.00 8.08
C ARG A 83 -14.27 21.47 6.74
N ALA A 84 -14.78 22.10 5.68
CA ALA A 84 -14.22 21.94 4.36
C ALA A 84 -12.80 22.55 4.30
N VAL A 85 -11.92 21.91 3.52
CA VAL A 85 -10.58 22.41 3.23
C VAL A 85 -10.51 22.79 1.75
N THR A 86 -9.92 23.94 1.47
CA THR A 86 -9.78 24.44 0.10
C THR A 86 -8.55 23.86 -0.60
N GLU A 87 -8.55 23.88 -1.93
CA GLU A 87 -7.38 23.46 -2.71
C GLU A 87 -6.13 24.29 -2.39
N LYS A 88 -6.28 25.59 -2.11
CA LYS A 88 -5.17 26.48 -1.72
C LYS A 88 -4.57 26.11 -0.36
N GLU A 89 -5.37 25.58 0.57
CA GLU A 89 -4.87 25.08 1.86
C GLU A 89 -4.16 23.73 1.71
N LEU A 90 -4.65 22.86 0.81
CA LEU A 90 -4.06 21.55 0.53
C LEU A 90 -2.74 21.64 -0.24
N ALA A 91 -2.71 22.48 -1.27
CA ALA A 91 -1.58 22.65 -2.19
C ALA A 91 -1.23 24.14 -2.32
N PRO A 92 -0.72 24.79 -1.26
CA PRO A 92 -0.42 26.23 -1.27
C PRO A 92 0.62 26.64 -2.31
N ASN A 93 1.49 25.71 -2.72
CA ASN A 93 2.50 25.91 -3.77
C ASN A 93 2.05 25.38 -5.15
N GLY A 94 0.77 25.01 -5.28
CA GLY A 94 0.25 24.26 -6.42
C GLY A 94 0.82 22.85 -6.50
N TRP A 95 0.36 22.11 -7.51
CA TRP A 95 0.84 20.77 -7.83
C TRP A 95 0.73 20.53 -9.34
N ASP A 96 1.51 19.58 -9.85
CA ASP A 96 1.52 19.23 -11.28
C ASP A 96 0.84 17.88 -11.46
N ARG A 97 -0.01 17.77 -12.48
CA ARG A 97 -0.75 16.54 -12.85
C ARG A 97 -0.02 15.72 -13.91
N SER A 98 1.30 15.79 -13.94
CA SER A 98 2.10 15.01 -14.88
C SER A 98 2.31 13.59 -14.33
N PHE A 99 1.74 12.62 -15.04
CA PHE A 99 1.93 11.20 -14.77
C PHE A 99 2.55 10.54 -16.00
N ASP A 100 3.46 9.61 -15.78
CA ASP A 100 3.92 8.71 -16.82
C ASP A 100 2.76 7.76 -17.20
N LYS A 101 2.09 8.08 -18.31
CA LYS A 101 0.93 7.33 -18.82
C LYS A 101 1.25 5.88 -19.20
N SER A 102 2.53 5.52 -19.33
CA SER A 102 2.93 4.13 -19.58
C SER A 102 2.73 3.23 -18.34
N LEU A 103 2.62 3.82 -17.14
CA LEU A 103 2.52 3.11 -15.86
C LEU A 103 1.11 3.07 -15.27
N GLY A 104 0.15 3.59 -16.03
CA GLY A 104 -1.25 3.73 -15.66
C GLY A 104 -1.87 4.88 -16.44
N ASN A 105 -3.15 4.75 -16.77
CA ASN A 105 -3.86 5.79 -17.50
C ASN A 105 -4.96 6.39 -16.61
N PRO A 106 -4.79 7.61 -16.07
CA PRO A 106 -5.81 8.25 -15.24
C PRO A 106 -7.12 8.47 -16.02
N GLU A 107 -7.12 8.47 -17.36
CA GLU A 107 -8.37 8.58 -18.14
C GLU A 107 -9.23 7.30 -18.11
N LYS A 108 -8.74 6.21 -17.52
CA LYS A 108 -9.48 4.94 -17.41
C LYS A 108 -10.42 4.84 -16.20
N PHE A 109 -10.75 5.96 -15.55
CA PHE A 109 -11.77 5.93 -14.49
C PHE A 109 -13.06 5.30 -15.02
N ILE A 110 -13.62 4.35 -14.26
CA ILE A 110 -15.02 3.97 -14.43
C ILE A 110 -15.84 5.17 -13.95
N GLU A 111 -16.85 5.60 -14.71
CA GLU A 111 -17.62 6.87 -14.59
C GLU A 111 -18.31 7.14 -13.22
N ILE A 112 -18.02 6.38 -12.17
CA ILE A 112 -18.56 6.55 -10.82
C ILE A 112 -17.61 7.46 -10.01
N ILE A 113 -17.61 8.75 -10.32
CA ILE A 113 -16.89 9.77 -9.55
C ILE A 113 -17.90 10.65 -8.83
N ALA A 114 -17.86 10.65 -7.50
CA ALA A 114 -18.62 11.59 -6.68
C ALA A 114 -18.03 13.01 -6.83
N LYS A 115 -18.84 14.04 -6.55
CA LYS A 115 -18.38 15.44 -6.61
C LYS A 115 -17.16 15.63 -5.71
N PRO A 116 -16.03 16.17 -6.21
CA PRO A 116 -14.83 16.35 -5.40
C PRO A 116 -15.06 17.20 -4.15
N TYR A 117 -14.45 16.79 -3.05
CA TYR A 117 -14.41 17.54 -1.80
C TYR A 117 -13.23 17.14 -0.93
N CYS A 118 -12.93 18.00 0.04
CA CYS A 118 -12.07 17.68 1.16
C CYS A 118 -12.75 18.12 2.45
N GLU A 119 -12.91 17.19 3.40
CA GLU A 119 -13.41 17.45 4.74
C GLU A 119 -12.32 17.11 5.75
N TRP A 120 -12.01 18.09 6.61
CA TRP A 120 -11.16 17.88 7.77
C TRP A 120 -12.03 17.70 9.00
N ILE A 121 -11.96 16.52 9.59
CA ILE A 121 -12.81 16.08 10.70
C ILE A 121 -11.92 15.78 11.90
N ILE A 122 -12.14 16.52 12.98
CA ILE A 122 -11.56 16.23 14.28
C ILE A 122 -12.57 15.42 15.08
N PHE A 123 -12.16 14.26 15.58
CA PHE A 123 -13.04 13.32 16.25
C PHE A 123 -12.37 12.66 17.45
N GLN A 124 -13.17 11.96 18.25
CA GLN A 124 -12.73 11.37 19.51
C GLN A 124 -13.10 9.89 19.62
N ILE A 125 -12.16 9.09 20.16
CA ILE A 125 -12.34 7.68 20.54
C ILE A 125 -11.83 7.51 21.98
N GLY A 126 -12.75 7.36 22.94
CA GLY A 126 -12.39 7.42 24.36
C GLY A 126 -11.74 8.78 24.67
N GLU A 127 -10.54 8.79 25.24
CA GLU A 127 -9.78 10.02 25.50
C GLU A 127 -8.88 10.45 24.31
N LEU A 128 -8.79 9.64 23.25
CA LEU A 128 -7.96 9.97 22.09
C LEU A 128 -8.68 10.93 21.16
N LYS A 129 -8.03 12.03 20.84
CA LYS A 129 -8.45 12.98 19.83
C LYS A 129 -7.65 12.75 18.55
N LEU A 130 -8.35 12.64 17.43
CA LEU A 130 -7.82 12.21 16.15
C LEU A 130 -8.25 13.18 15.05
N SER A 131 -7.42 13.27 14.01
CA SER A 131 -7.66 14.03 12.78
C SER A 131 -7.92 13.08 11.63
N LEU A 132 -8.96 13.33 10.85
CA LEU A 132 -9.21 12.70 9.57
C LEU A 132 -9.29 13.79 8.50
N LEU A 133 -8.42 13.72 7.51
CA LEU A 133 -8.57 14.43 6.25
C LEU A 133 -9.15 13.45 5.24
N TYR A 134 -10.43 13.61 4.91
CA TYR A 134 -11.09 12.78 3.92
C TYR A 134 -11.20 13.55 2.60
N MET A 135 -10.79 12.94 1.49
CA MET A 135 -10.84 13.55 0.18
C MET A 135 -11.54 12.64 -0.83
N CYS A 136 -12.57 13.17 -1.48
CA CYS A 136 -13.09 12.61 -2.71
C CYS A 136 -12.20 13.06 -3.86
N ALA A 137 -11.12 12.31 -4.10
CA ALA A 137 -10.05 12.63 -5.03
C ALA A 137 -9.35 11.35 -5.52
N ASP A 138 -8.41 11.51 -6.45
CA ASP A 138 -7.54 10.44 -6.91
C ASP A 138 -6.39 10.17 -5.91
N GLY A 139 -6.11 8.89 -5.64
CA GLY A 139 -5.09 8.49 -4.67
C GLY A 139 -3.66 8.83 -5.09
N VAL A 140 -3.33 8.67 -6.37
CA VAL A 140 -1.97 8.91 -6.90
C VAL A 140 -1.66 10.40 -6.92
N ALA A 141 -2.58 11.18 -7.50
CA ALA A 141 -2.53 12.63 -7.56
C ALA A 141 -2.46 13.23 -6.15
N THR A 142 -3.25 12.72 -5.21
CA THR A 142 -3.22 13.21 -3.83
C THR A 142 -1.89 12.92 -3.16
N TYR A 143 -1.31 11.73 -3.37
CA TYR A 143 0.01 11.44 -2.80
C TYR A 143 1.08 12.40 -3.34
N GLN A 144 1.10 12.63 -4.66
CA GLN A 144 2.03 13.55 -5.29
C GLN A 144 1.84 14.99 -4.77
N ALA A 145 0.59 15.47 -4.72
CA ALA A 145 0.27 16.84 -4.32
C ALA A 145 0.53 17.12 -2.83
N LEU A 146 0.26 16.15 -1.96
CA LEU A 146 0.39 16.33 -0.52
C LEU A 146 1.76 15.90 0.01
N TYR A 147 2.21 14.69 -0.28
CA TYR A 147 3.42 14.14 0.33
C TYR A 147 4.68 14.54 -0.43
N VAL A 148 4.73 14.32 -1.74
CA VAL A 148 5.93 14.62 -2.54
C VAL A 148 6.23 16.12 -2.57
N LYS A 149 5.22 16.98 -2.81
CA LYS A 149 5.42 18.44 -2.84
C LYS A 149 5.82 19.04 -1.49
N ASN A 150 5.55 18.36 -0.38
CA ASN A 150 5.98 18.79 0.95
C ASN A 150 7.25 18.08 1.44
N ALA A 151 7.82 17.16 0.66
CA ALA A 151 8.94 16.30 1.07
C ALA A 151 8.67 15.60 2.41
N ILE A 152 7.47 15.04 2.56
CA ILE A 152 7.04 14.30 3.75
C ILE A 152 6.60 12.91 3.29
N ALA A 153 6.98 11.86 4.02
CA ALA A 153 6.39 10.54 3.90
C ALA A 153 5.35 10.33 5.01
N PRO A 154 4.22 9.65 4.76
CA PRO A 154 3.36 9.19 5.84
C PRO A 154 4.10 8.13 6.66
N LYS A 155 3.74 7.95 7.92
CA LYS A 155 4.27 6.86 8.74
C LYS A 155 3.77 5.49 8.28
N VAL A 156 2.51 5.43 7.87
CA VAL A 156 1.86 4.19 7.42
C VAL A 156 1.21 4.40 6.05
N LEU A 157 1.49 3.51 5.11
CA LEU A 157 0.82 3.41 3.81
C LEU A 157 -0.12 2.21 3.81
N ALA A 158 -1.38 2.38 3.39
CA ALA A 158 -2.41 1.34 3.48
C ALA A 158 -2.99 0.91 2.13
N PHE A 159 -2.92 -0.38 1.81
CA PHE A 159 -3.54 -1.01 0.64
C PHE A 159 -4.44 -2.17 1.04
N ILE A 160 -5.59 -1.82 1.62
CA ILE A 160 -6.59 -2.80 2.04
C ILE A 160 -7.73 -2.79 1.01
N GLN A 161 -7.88 -3.90 0.28
CA GLN A 161 -8.81 -4.02 -0.84
C GLN A 161 -8.79 -2.80 -1.79
N PRO A 162 -7.64 -2.47 -2.39
CA PRO A 162 -7.41 -1.19 -3.08
C PRO A 162 -8.09 -1.12 -4.46
N GLY A 163 -9.32 -1.62 -4.62
CA GLY A 163 -10.21 -1.23 -5.72
C GLY A 163 -9.77 -1.54 -7.16
N THR A 164 -8.66 -2.22 -7.44
CA THR A 164 -8.15 -2.42 -8.82
C THR A 164 -9.16 -3.10 -9.76
N ILE A 165 -10.06 -3.94 -9.24
CA ILE A 165 -11.16 -4.56 -10.02
C ILE A 165 -12.42 -3.67 -10.05
N HIS A 166 -12.59 -2.78 -9.07
CA HIS A 166 -13.81 -2.01 -8.84
C HIS A 166 -13.69 -0.53 -9.27
N GLY A 167 -12.66 -0.18 -10.05
CA GLY A 167 -12.60 1.12 -10.74
C GLY A 167 -11.32 1.92 -10.58
N ASN A 168 -10.34 1.46 -9.79
CA ASN A 168 -9.02 2.12 -9.77
C ASN A 168 -8.29 1.93 -11.10
N TRP A 169 -7.74 3.01 -11.64
CA TRP A 169 -7.06 3.02 -12.93
C TRP A 169 -5.61 2.50 -12.87
N THR A 170 -5.09 2.23 -11.68
CA THR A 170 -3.77 1.61 -11.46
C THR A 170 -3.82 0.66 -10.26
N ASP A 171 -2.88 -0.29 -10.23
CA ASP A 171 -2.75 -1.25 -9.13
C ASP A 171 -1.77 -0.72 -8.08
N PHE A 172 -2.29 -0.25 -6.95
CA PHE A 172 -1.47 0.24 -5.84
C PHE A 172 -0.58 -0.85 -5.23
N THR A 173 -0.93 -2.13 -5.40
CA THR A 173 -0.13 -3.24 -4.87
C THR A 173 1.05 -3.63 -5.78
N ASN A 174 1.04 -3.21 -7.05
CA ASN A 174 2.14 -3.46 -7.96
C ASN A 174 3.28 -2.46 -7.72
N PRO A 175 4.50 -2.89 -7.34
CA PRO A 175 5.60 -1.97 -7.09
C PRO A 175 6.21 -1.33 -8.35
N GLN A 176 5.78 -1.75 -9.55
CA GLN A 176 6.15 -1.10 -10.81
C GLN A 176 5.14 -0.05 -11.25
N SER A 177 3.98 0.03 -10.58
CA SER A 177 2.94 0.98 -10.95
C SER A 177 3.33 2.41 -10.58
N ILE A 178 2.59 3.36 -11.16
CA ILE A 178 2.84 4.79 -10.98
C ILE A 178 2.88 5.21 -9.49
N LEU A 179 2.03 4.65 -8.63
CA LEU A 179 2.02 5.01 -7.21
C LEU A 179 3.34 4.60 -6.54
N ALA A 180 3.80 3.38 -6.78
CA ALA A 180 5.06 2.89 -6.21
C ALA A 180 6.25 3.73 -6.65
N LYS A 181 6.33 4.12 -7.92
CA LYS A 181 7.39 5.02 -8.40
C LYS A 181 7.35 6.40 -7.74
N ILE A 182 6.15 6.97 -7.56
CA ILE A 182 5.98 8.27 -6.90
C ILE A 182 6.38 8.19 -5.42
N VAL A 183 5.97 7.13 -4.71
CA VAL A 183 6.37 6.94 -3.30
C VAL A 183 7.88 6.75 -3.19
N ASN A 184 8.48 5.91 -4.05
CA ASN A 184 9.92 5.65 -4.02
C ASN A 184 10.79 6.87 -4.39
N SER A 185 10.25 7.82 -5.15
CA SER A 185 10.94 9.06 -5.51
C SER A 185 10.63 10.23 -4.59
N ASN A 186 9.87 10.01 -3.51
CA ASN A 186 9.52 11.06 -2.57
C ASN A 186 10.78 11.55 -1.83
N PRO A 187 11.13 12.85 -1.89
CA PRO A 187 12.28 13.38 -1.15
C PRO A 187 12.12 13.30 0.38
N GLY A 188 10.90 13.08 0.89
CA GLY A 188 10.63 12.80 2.29
C GLY A 188 10.95 11.37 2.74
N GLY A 189 11.42 10.50 1.83
CA GLY A 189 11.71 9.09 2.09
C GLY A 189 10.50 8.16 1.90
N LEU A 190 10.68 6.91 2.32
CA LEU A 190 9.63 5.90 2.30
C LEU A 190 8.77 5.94 3.57
N PRO A 191 7.50 5.53 3.49
CA PRO A 191 6.73 5.21 4.68
C PRO A 191 7.41 4.14 5.53
N GLU A 192 7.40 4.30 6.86
CA GLU A 192 8.02 3.33 7.78
C GLU A 192 7.28 1.98 7.76
N TYR A 193 5.96 2.01 7.53
CA TYR A 193 5.13 0.83 7.51
C TYR A 193 4.22 0.76 6.28
N LEU A 194 4.02 -0.46 5.79
CA LEU A 194 3.05 -0.79 4.76
C LEU A 194 2.06 -1.79 5.32
N ILE A 195 0.77 -1.48 5.23
CA ILE A 195 -0.31 -2.38 5.63
C ILE A 195 -1.11 -2.80 4.39
N ASN A 196 -1.19 -4.10 4.11
CA ASN A 196 -1.91 -4.63 2.94
C ASN A 196 -2.83 -5.80 3.30
N GLY A 197 -3.88 -6.00 2.50
CA GLY A 197 -4.71 -7.20 2.60
C GLY A 197 -6.19 -6.96 2.32
N GLY A 198 -7.06 -7.68 3.04
CA GLY A 198 -8.51 -7.64 2.81
C GLY A 198 -9.20 -8.99 2.94
N PHE A 199 -10.38 -9.12 2.32
CA PHE A 199 -11.11 -10.38 2.22
C PHE A 199 -10.53 -11.27 1.12
N TYR A 200 -10.45 -12.56 1.40
CA TYR A 200 -10.02 -13.59 0.46
C TYR A 200 -11.24 -14.19 -0.23
N GLN A 201 -11.23 -14.29 -1.54
CA GLN A 201 -12.25 -15.05 -2.27
C GLN A 201 -11.72 -16.44 -2.68
N ARG A 202 -10.39 -16.59 -2.82
CA ARG A 202 -9.73 -17.83 -3.29
C ARG A 202 -8.55 -18.25 -2.39
N LYS A 203 -8.09 -19.49 -2.56
CA LYS A 203 -6.90 -20.02 -1.84
C LYS A 203 -5.63 -19.22 -2.17
N GLY A 204 -5.45 -18.80 -3.43
CA GLY A 204 -4.29 -18.01 -3.86
C GLY A 204 -4.21 -16.62 -3.22
N ASP A 205 -5.34 -15.96 -2.97
CA ASP A 205 -5.39 -14.66 -2.28
C ASP A 205 -4.77 -14.73 -0.88
N ARG A 206 -4.86 -15.89 -0.22
CA ARG A 206 -4.26 -16.12 1.11
C ARG A 206 -2.74 -16.12 1.07
N LEU A 207 -2.13 -16.46 -0.07
CA LEU A 207 -0.68 -16.39 -0.25
C LEU A 207 -0.28 -14.93 -0.51
N LEU A 208 -0.99 -14.24 -1.40
CA LEU A 208 -0.72 -12.84 -1.74
C LEU A 208 -0.77 -11.92 -0.50
N HIS A 209 -1.78 -12.06 0.36
CA HIS A 209 -1.89 -11.15 1.53
C HIS A 209 -1.05 -11.63 2.73
N LYS A 210 -0.30 -12.73 2.61
CA LYS A 210 0.69 -13.14 3.62
C LYS A 210 2.08 -12.59 3.31
N GLN A 211 2.17 -11.74 2.29
CA GLN A 211 3.41 -11.20 1.79
C GLN A 211 3.29 -9.69 1.54
N PRO A 212 4.40 -8.95 1.64
CA PRO A 212 4.42 -7.54 1.31
C PRO A 212 4.15 -7.42 -0.19
N CYS A 213 3.32 -6.46 -0.56
CA CYS A 213 3.09 -6.21 -1.98
C CYS A 213 4.24 -5.42 -2.61
N TRP A 214 5.08 -4.74 -1.80
CA TRP A 214 6.24 -3.98 -2.27
C TRP A 214 7.53 -4.52 -1.65
N PRO A 215 8.64 -4.61 -2.42
CA PRO A 215 9.86 -5.29 -1.99
C PRO A 215 10.65 -4.57 -0.90
N ASN A 216 10.39 -3.28 -0.65
CA ASN A 216 11.06 -2.48 0.39
C ASN A 216 10.66 -2.88 1.82
N TYR A 217 9.58 -3.65 1.97
CA TYR A 217 9.01 -3.98 3.28
C TYR A 217 9.17 -5.47 3.55
N GLU A 218 9.95 -5.85 4.54
CA GLU A 218 10.38 -7.25 4.70
C GLU A 218 10.09 -7.82 6.08
N GLN A 219 10.03 -6.94 7.09
CA GLN A 219 9.77 -7.36 8.45
C GLN A 219 8.26 -7.42 8.70
N LEU A 220 7.74 -8.63 8.89
CA LEU A 220 6.38 -8.83 9.37
C LEU A 220 6.26 -8.28 10.80
N VAL A 221 5.40 -7.29 11.00
CA VAL A 221 5.13 -6.69 12.32
C VAL A 221 3.91 -7.33 12.97
N ALA A 222 2.81 -7.44 12.22
CA ALA A 222 1.56 -7.96 12.75
C ALA A 222 0.65 -8.54 11.67
N THR A 223 -0.16 -9.53 12.07
CA THR A 223 -1.32 -10.00 11.29
C THR A 223 -2.59 -9.64 12.04
N LEU A 224 -3.46 -8.86 11.39
CA LEU A 224 -4.67 -8.29 11.96
C LEU A 224 -5.91 -8.86 11.25
N MET A 225 -7.03 -8.91 11.96
CA MET A 225 -8.29 -9.35 11.37
C MET A 225 -8.92 -8.23 10.55
N LYS A 226 -9.37 -8.50 9.32
CA LYS A 226 -10.18 -7.54 8.58
C LYS A 226 -11.60 -7.56 9.15
N THR A 227 -12.04 -6.43 9.68
CA THR A 227 -13.44 -6.25 10.07
C THR A 227 -14.29 -6.08 8.79
N PRO A 228 -15.40 -6.83 8.63
CA PRO A 228 -16.34 -6.69 7.53
C PRO A 228 -16.89 -5.27 7.41
N LEU A 229 -17.05 -4.82 6.17
CA LEU A 229 -17.77 -3.58 5.86
C LEU A 229 -19.28 -3.81 5.76
N PHE A 230 -19.70 -5.06 5.49
CA PHE A 230 -21.09 -5.49 5.29
C PHE A 230 -21.51 -6.56 6.31
N ASP A 231 -22.82 -6.84 6.35
CA ASP A 231 -23.56 -7.68 7.31
C ASP A 231 -22.86 -8.98 7.78
N ASN A 232 -23.23 -9.44 8.99
CA ASN A 232 -22.67 -10.57 9.73
C ASN A 232 -22.57 -11.88 8.93
N LEU A 233 -23.37 -12.06 7.87
CA LEU A 233 -23.31 -13.23 7.00
C LEU A 233 -22.02 -13.27 6.16
N TYR A 234 -21.60 -12.14 5.58
CA TYR A 234 -20.32 -12.04 4.84
C TYR A 234 -19.12 -12.29 5.76
N ALA A 235 -19.21 -11.80 7.00
CA ALA A 235 -18.19 -12.02 8.03
C ALA A 235 -17.97 -13.49 8.37
N ARG A 236 -19.05 -14.30 8.39
CA ARG A 236 -19.01 -15.73 8.70
C ARG A 236 -18.39 -16.53 7.56
N LEU A 237 -18.62 -16.12 6.31
CA LEU A 237 -18.14 -16.81 5.11
C LEU A 237 -16.72 -16.42 4.72
N PHE A 238 -16.32 -15.15 4.94
CA PHE A 238 -15.03 -14.63 4.51
C PHE A 238 -14.20 -14.10 5.69
N ARG A 239 -13.18 -14.86 6.09
CA ARG A 239 -12.20 -14.40 7.09
C ARG A 239 -11.12 -13.56 6.42
N GLY A 240 -11.29 -12.24 6.34
CA GLY A 240 -10.24 -11.37 5.82
C GLY A 240 -9.11 -11.16 6.84
N LYS A 241 -7.88 -10.96 6.34
CA LYS A 241 -6.76 -10.47 7.17
C LYS A 241 -6.07 -9.31 6.50
N ILE A 242 -5.45 -8.51 7.32
CA ILE A 242 -4.57 -7.42 6.94
C ILE A 242 -3.22 -7.68 7.60
N VAL A 243 -2.14 -7.42 6.89
CA VAL A 243 -0.78 -7.67 7.37
C VAL A 243 0.00 -6.37 7.35
N LEU A 244 0.72 -6.13 8.43
CA LEU A 244 1.57 -4.96 8.61
C LEU A 244 3.03 -5.36 8.44
N TRP A 245 3.72 -4.60 7.60
CA TRP A 245 5.13 -4.76 7.29
C TRP A 245 5.89 -3.50 7.66
N LYS A 246 7.13 -3.65 8.08
CA LYS A 246 8.06 -2.55 8.30
C LYS A 246 9.08 -2.49 7.16
N GLU A 247 9.43 -1.26 6.80
CA GLU A 247 10.48 -0.93 5.84
C GLU A 247 11.84 -1.48 6.32
N SER A 248 12.67 -1.93 5.38
CA SER A 248 13.95 -2.57 5.64
C SER A 248 15.07 -1.52 5.60
N SER A 249 15.74 -1.28 6.74
CA SER A 249 16.79 -0.26 6.87
C SER A 249 18.05 -0.50 6.02
N ASP A 250 18.17 -1.68 5.40
CA ASP A 250 19.33 -2.10 4.58
C ASP A 250 19.11 -1.88 3.07
N VAL A 251 18.07 -1.17 2.68
CA VAL A 251 17.72 -0.97 1.27
C VAL A 251 18.54 0.19 0.70
N GLY A 252 19.64 -0.14 0.02
CA GLY A 252 20.17 0.73 -1.05
C GLY A 252 19.08 1.04 -2.08
N ASP A 253 19.26 2.11 -2.85
CA ASP A 253 18.27 2.75 -3.74
C ASP A 253 17.16 1.80 -4.23
N ALA A 254 15.88 2.05 -3.87
CA ALA A 254 14.74 1.18 -4.17
C ALA A 254 14.60 0.83 -5.67
N ALA A 255 15.14 1.68 -6.54
CA ALA A 255 15.27 1.44 -7.97
C ALA A 255 16.12 0.20 -8.31
N ASP A 256 17.08 -0.17 -7.46
CA ASP A 256 17.92 -1.37 -7.61
C ASP A 256 17.21 -2.65 -7.18
N LEU A 257 16.19 -2.59 -6.31
CA LEU A 257 15.37 -3.76 -5.93
C LEU A 257 14.39 -4.21 -7.02
N LEU A 258 14.10 -3.34 -7.99
CA LEU A 258 13.22 -3.63 -9.11
C LEU A 258 13.99 -3.92 -10.41
N LYS A 259 15.27 -3.57 -10.46
CA LYS A 259 16.20 -4.00 -11.49
C LYS A 259 16.86 -5.29 -11.00
N ALA A 260 16.37 -6.43 -11.47
CA ALA A 260 17.10 -7.67 -11.24
C ALA A 260 18.57 -7.53 -11.69
N PRO A 261 19.51 -8.28 -11.12
CA PRO A 261 20.91 -8.22 -11.52
C PRO A 261 21.00 -8.42 -13.04
N SER A 262 21.58 -7.44 -13.75
CA SER A 262 21.58 -7.38 -15.21
C SER A 262 22.06 -8.68 -15.84
N GLU A 263 23.11 -9.29 -15.31
CA GLU A 263 23.71 -10.52 -15.88
C GLU A 263 22.77 -11.74 -15.84
N VAL A 264 22.06 -12.00 -14.74
CA VAL A 264 21.15 -13.17 -14.62
C VAL A 264 19.79 -12.85 -15.26
N HIS A 265 19.32 -11.61 -15.11
CA HIS A 265 18.06 -11.17 -15.70
C HIS A 265 18.14 -11.11 -17.23
N GLU A 266 19.22 -10.57 -17.80
CA GLU A 266 19.42 -10.53 -19.25
C GLU A 266 19.58 -11.93 -19.85
N LYS A 267 20.38 -12.80 -19.20
CA LYS A 267 20.63 -14.18 -19.68
C LYS A 267 19.36 -15.03 -19.71
N TYR A 268 18.49 -14.92 -18.71
CA TYR A 268 17.36 -15.85 -18.56
C TYR A 268 15.97 -15.24 -18.79
N LEU A 269 15.74 -13.94 -18.52
CA LEU A 269 14.42 -13.32 -18.70
C LEU A 269 14.29 -12.51 -20.00
N ILE A 270 15.27 -11.68 -20.34
CA ILE A 270 15.16 -10.76 -21.49
C ILE A 270 15.40 -11.48 -22.83
N ASN A 271 16.42 -12.33 -22.91
CA ASN A 271 16.84 -12.89 -24.20
C ASN A 271 16.02 -14.09 -24.67
N ASN A 272 15.34 -14.82 -23.77
CA ASN A 272 14.72 -16.11 -24.12
C ASN A 272 13.19 -16.13 -24.09
N ARG A 273 12.50 -15.09 -23.56
CA ARG A 273 11.03 -15.08 -23.36
C ARG A 273 10.49 -16.42 -22.83
N LYS A 274 11.20 -16.99 -21.85
CA LYS A 274 10.92 -18.29 -21.25
C LYS A 274 10.79 -18.09 -19.75
N HIS A 275 9.71 -18.59 -19.17
CA HIS A 275 9.52 -18.60 -17.72
C HIS A 275 9.86 -19.98 -17.18
N LEU A 276 10.35 -20.04 -15.94
CA LEU A 276 10.42 -21.30 -15.23
C LEU A 276 9.01 -21.85 -15.07
N LYS A 277 8.80 -23.12 -15.43
CA LYS A 277 7.58 -23.82 -15.01
C LYS A 277 7.45 -23.70 -13.50
N VAL A 278 6.23 -23.49 -13.00
CA VAL A 278 5.98 -23.19 -11.57
C VAL A 278 6.62 -24.22 -10.63
N LYS A 279 6.62 -25.50 -11.00
CA LYS A 279 7.32 -26.56 -10.27
C LYS A 279 8.82 -26.28 -10.09
N GLN A 280 9.52 -25.91 -11.17
CA GLN A 280 10.96 -25.66 -11.13
C GLN A 280 11.28 -24.36 -10.40
N TRP A 281 10.43 -23.36 -10.54
CA TRP A 281 10.54 -22.15 -9.76
C TRP A 281 10.32 -22.40 -8.27
N HIS A 282 9.33 -23.23 -7.90
CA HIS A 282 9.09 -23.59 -6.51
C HIS A 282 10.27 -24.38 -5.91
N ASN A 283 10.92 -25.25 -6.69
CA ASN A 283 12.15 -25.94 -6.29
C ASN A 283 13.29 -24.94 -6.04
N LEU A 284 13.52 -24.02 -6.98
CA LEU A 284 14.50 -22.94 -6.83
C LEU A 284 14.21 -22.08 -5.60
N TYR A 285 12.95 -21.67 -5.41
CA TYR A 285 12.51 -20.97 -4.21
C TYR A 285 12.88 -21.74 -2.95
N SER A 286 12.51 -23.02 -2.87
CA SER A 286 12.79 -23.86 -1.70
C SER A 286 14.30 -24.01 -1.45
N LEU A 287 15.11 -24.11 -2.51
CA LEU A 287 16.56 -24.18 -2.42
C LEU A 287 17.15 -22.87 -1.88
N MET A 288 16.71 -21.73 -2.43
CA MET A 288 17.12 -20.40 -1.99
C MET A 288 16.73 -20.13 -0.54
N THR A 289 15.55 -20.58 -0.09
CA THR A 289 15.06 -20.33 1.27
C THR A 289 15.44 -21.41 2.28
N ASN A 290 16.21 -22.44 1.88
CA ASN A 290 16.47 -23.62 2.71
C ASN A 290 15.17 -24.30 3.21
N GLY A 291 14.10 -24.23 2.43
CA GLY A 291 12.78 -24.77 2.80
C GLY A 291 11.97 -23.89 3.75
N GLU A 292 12.53 -22.77 4.24
CA GLU A 292 11.78 -21.82 5.05
C GLU A 292 10.72 -21.12 4.20
N LYS A 293 9.50 -20.99 4.75
CA LYS A 293 8.46 -20.17 4.14
C LYS A 293 8.70 -18.71 4.49
N LEU A 294 9.43 -18.03 3.61
CA LEU A 294 9.67 -16.61 3.75
C LEU A 294 8.39 -15.86 3.40
N SER A 295 7.88 -15.10 4.37
CA SER A 295 6.69 -14.31 4.19
C SER A 295 6.95 -13.05 3.36
N PHE A 296 8.19 -12.69 3.03
CA PHE A 296 8.51 -11.44 2.35
C PHE A 296 8.85 -11.57 0.85
N ILE A 297 9.08 -12.79 0.34
CA ILE A 297 9.21 -13.04 -1.11
C ILE A 297 8.05 -13.89 -1.64
N PRO A 298 7.46 -13.54 -2.80
CA PRO A 298 6.43 -14.30 -3.49
C PRO A 298 6.70 -15.80 -3.54
N ASN A 299 5.79 -16.63 -3.03
CA ASN A 299 5.91 -18.07 -3.27
C ASN A 299 5.43 -18.37 -4.71
N PRO A 300 6.21 -19.03 -5.57
CA PRO A 300 5.83 -19.27 -6.98
C PRO A 300 4.49 -20.00 -7.17
N LEU A 301 4.04 -20.77 -6.18
CA LEU A 301 2.72 -21.43 -6.19
C LEU A 301 1.55 -20.44 -6.25
N ILE A 302 1.78 -19.14 -6.06
CA ILE A 302 0.75 -18.12 -6.35
C ILE A 302 0.26 -18.25 -7.80
N PHE A 303 1.12 -18.58 -8.76
CA PHE A 303 0.72 -18.66 -10.18
C PHE A 303 -0.10 -19.92 -10.51
N GLU A 304 0.00 -20.97 -9.69
CA GLU A 304 -0.86 -22.16 -9.81
C GLU A 304 -2.25 -21.95 -9.20
N HIS A 305 -2.38 -21.03 -8.24
CA HIS A 305 -3.60 -20.87 -7.44
C HIS A 305 -4.32 -19.53 -7.64
N CYS A 306 -3.67 -18.57 -8.29
CA CYS A 306 -4.23 -17.28 -8.68
C CYS A 306 -4.43 -17.26 -10.20
N VAL A 307 -5.64 -17.59 -10.66
CA VAL A 307 -6.04 -17.26 -12.03
C VAL A 307 -6.09 -15.73 -12.14
N GLY A 308 -5.16 -15.16 -12.89
CA GLY A 308 -5.02 -13.71 -13.06
C GLY A 308 -4.35 -13.00 -11.87
N ALA A 309 -3.10 -13.38 -11.54
CA ALA A 309 -2.27 -12.65 -10.59
C ALA A 309 -2.28 -11.15 -10.97
N LYS A 310 -2.97 -10.34 -10.18
CA LYS A 310 -3.22 -8.93 -10.45
C LYS A 310 -1.89 -8.20 -10.53
N GLY A 311 -1.56 -7.67 -11.72
CA GLY A 311 -0.50 -6.68 -11.91
C GLY A 311 0.94 -7.13 -11.65
N ILE A 312 1.19 -8.31 -11.09
CA ILE A 312 2.53 -8.83 -10.81
C ILE A 312 2.83 -9.94 -11.82
N SER A 313 3.80 -9.65 -12.70
CA SER A 313 4.24 -10.59 -13.72
C SER A 313 5.14 -11.69 -13.13
N LYS A 314 5.36 -12.78 -13.89
CA LYS A 314 6.33 -13.81 -13.48
C LYS A 314 7.74 -13.22 -13.45
N GLU A 315 8.01 -12.28 -14.35
CA GLU A 315 9.25 -11.54 -14.51
C GLU A 315 9.53 -10.68 -13.28
N ASP A 316 8.57 -9.85 -12.85
CA ASP A 316 8.70 -9.01 -11.65
C ASP A 316 8.98 -9.87 -10.42
N THR A 317 8.19 -10.93 -10.28
CA THR A 317 8.33 -11.85 -9.17
C THR A 317 9.70 -12.52 -9.18
N PHE A 318 10.19 -12.95 -10.35
CA PHE A 318 11.52 -13.54 -10.46
C PHE A 318 12.62 -12.53 -10.18
N GLY A 319 12.45 -11.27 -10.60
CA GLY A 319 13.33 -10.18 -10.22
C GLY A 319 13.45 -10.01 -8.70
N TRP A 320 12.34 -10.10 -7.96
CA TRP A 320 12.38 -10.04 -6.49
C TRP A 320 13.15 -11.21 -5.90
N HIS A 321 12.97 -12.42 -6.44
CA HIS A 321 13.73 -13.60 -6.04
C HIS A 321 15.24 -13.43 -6.24
N LEU A 322 15.65 -12.89 -7.40
CA LEU A 322 17.05 -12.62 -7.71
C LEU A 322 17.65 -11.56 -6.77
N ASN A 323 16.90 -10.49 -6.49
CA ASN A 323 17.36 -9.45 -5.58
C ASN A 323 17.42 -9.90 -4.14
N TRP A 324 16.49 -10.76 -3.72
CA TRP A 324 16.60 -11.44 -2.44
C TRP A 324 17.85 -12.33 -2.39
N ALA A 325 18.05 -13.18 -3.40
CA ALA A 325 19.22 -14.05 -3.46
C ALA A 325 20.53 -13.25 -3.42
N LYS A 326 20.61 -12.11 -4.12
CA LYS A 326 21.76 -11.19 -4.08
C LYS A 326 22.05 -10.72 -2.67
N ARG A 327 21.04 -10.19 -1.97
CA ARG A 327 21.19 -9.64 -0.62
C ARG A 327 21.62 -10.70 0.40
N HIS A 328 21.12 -11.92 0.23
CA HIS A 328 21.47 -13.03 1.11
C HIS A 328 22.69 -13.84 0.64
N LYS A 329 23.47 -13.34 -0.34
CA LYS A 329 24.67 -14.00 -0.89
C LYS A 329 24.38 -15.42 -1.40
N LYS A 330 23.23 -15.60 -2.05
CA LYS A 330 22.73 -16.85 -2.63
C LYS A 330 22.61 -16.81 -4.16
N LEU A 331 23.15 -15.80 -4.85
CA LEU A 331 23.08 -15.74 -6.33
C LEU A 331 23.75 -16.97 -6.99
N ASP A 332 24.86 -17.46 -6.44
CA ASP A 332 25.55 -18.64 -6.97
C ASP A 332 24.63 -19.88 -6.94
N ILE A 333 23.79 -20.02 -5.90
CA ILE A 333 22.82 -21.11 -5.80
C ILE A 333 21.80 -20.99 -6.93
N VAL A 334 21.34 -19.77 -7.23
CA VAL A 334 20.40 -19.53 -8.33
C VAL A 334 21.04 -19.87 -9.67
N GLN A 335 22.22 -19.33 -9.96
CA GLN A 335 22.92 -19.57 -11.23
C GLN A 335 23.17 -21.07 -11.44
N ASN A 336 23.73 -21.76 -10.45
CA ASN A 336 23.99 -23.20 -10.51
C ASN A 336 22.72 -24.04 -10.73
N TYR A 337 21.57 -23.60 -10.21
CA TYR A 337 20.30 -24.29 -10.45
C TYR A 337 19.81 -24.06 -11.88
N LEU A 338 19.78 -22.81 -12.34
CA LEU A 338 19.30 -22.44 -13.68
C LEU A 338 20.13 -23.07 -14.80
N GLU A 339 21.45 -23.21 -14.60
CA GLU A 339 22.34 -23.84 -15.58
C GLU A 339 22.13 -25.35 -15.76
N LYS A 340 21.48 -26.02 -14.79
CA LYS A 340 21.17 -27.45 -14.86
C LYS A 340 19.82 -27.75 -15.48
N LEU A 341 19.00 -26.73 -15.74
CA LEU A 341 17.67 -26.91 -16.29
C LEU A 341 17.73 -27.24 -17.77
N SER A 342 16.86 -28.15 -18.19
CA SER A 342 16.67 -28.49 -19.59
C SER A 342 15.67 -27.55 -20.25
N GLU A 343 15.60 -27.54 -21.58
CA GLU A 343 14.58 -26.80 -22.33
C GLU A 343 13.14 -27.11 -21.89
N ASN A 344 12.86 -28.35 -21.47
CA ASN A 344 11.55 -28.78 -21.01
C ASN A 344 11.15 -28.21 -19.64
N ASP A 345 12.07 -27.60 -18.91
CA ASP A 345 11.82 -26.99 -17.60
C ASP A 345 11.30 -25.55 -17.70
N TRP A 346 11.28 -25.01 -18.91
CA TRP A 346 10.80 -23.68 -19.25
C TRP A 346 9.43 -23.75 -19.94
N GLU A 347 8.70 -22.64 -19.89
CA GLU A 347 7.44 -22.42 -20.60
C GLU A 347 7.49 -21.10 -21.37
N HIS A 348 6.77 -21.04 -22.50
CA HIS A 348 6.69 -19.88 -23.39
C HIS A 348 5.53 -18.95 -23.03
#